data_AF-A0A6A5HAF2-F1
#
_entry.id   AF-A0A6A5HAF2-F1
#
_cell.length_a   1.000
_cell.length_b   1.000
_cell.length_c   1.000
_cell.angle_alpha   90.00
_cell.angle_beta   90.00
_cell.angle_gamma   90.00
#
_symmetry.space_group_name_H-M   'P 1'
#
loop_
_entity.id
_entity.type
_entity.pdbx_description
1 polymer ?
#
loop_
_entity_poly.entity_id
_entity_poly.type
_entity_poly.pdbx_seq_one_letter_code
_entity_poly.pdbx_strand_id
1 'polypeptide(L)' 'MQSNNVFKIVFICCLLLISTVNSTPTGRKCGRQLLNYIWSICAESCANGDEIHTLCIDGSRYTDSDVKALCCP' A
#
# COMPACT_ATOMS: atom_id res chain seq x y z
N MET A 1 -29.27 10.62 40.16
CA MET A 1 -29.06 9.66 39.05
C MET A 1 -28.54 10.32 37.76
N GLN A 2 -27.78 11.43 37.83
CA GLN A 2 -27.40 12.23 36.65
C GLN A 2 -25.91 12.11 36.28
N SER A 3 -25.06 11.63 37.20
CA SER A 3 -23.60 11.55 37.02
C SER A 3 -23.15 10.39 36.09
N ASN A 4 -23.82 9.23 36.13
CA ASN A 4 -23.40 8.05 35.36
C ASN A 4 -23.57 8.22 33.84
N ASN A 5 -24.57 9.00 33.40
CA ASN A 5 -24.84 9.18 31.97
C ASN A 5 -23.82 10.13 31.33
N VAL A 6 -23.41 11.18 32.04
CA VAL A 6 -22.36 12.11 31.57
C VAL A 6 -21.02 11.38 31.43
N PHE A 7 -20.67 10.56 32.42
CA PHE A 7 -19.43 9.79 32.37
C PHE A 7 -19.40 8.79 31.19
N LYS A 8 -20.53 8.14 30.89
CA LYS A 8 -20.66 7.26 29.73
C LYS A 8 -20.54 8.00 28.40
N ILE A 9 -21.13 9.19 28.28
CA ILE A 9 -21.06 10.01 27.06
C ILE A 9 -19.62 10.44 26.78
N VAL A 10 -18.88 10.88 27.81
CA VAL A 10 -17.46 11.24 27.69
C VAL A 10 -16.63 10.03 27.25
N PHE A 11 -16.88 8.85 27.84
CA PHE A 11 -16.17 7.63 27.50
C PHE A 11 -16.41 7.17 26.05
N ILE A 12 -17.65 7.28 25.57
CA ILE A 12 -18.01 6.96 24.17
C ILE A 12 -17.39 7.97 23.20
N CYS A 13 -17.37 9.26 23.52
CA CYS A 13 -16.70 10.28 22.71
C CYS A 13 -15.18 10.04 22.63
N CYS A 14 -14.52 9.65 23.73
CA CYS A 14 -13.10 9.31 23.70
C CYS A 14 -12.78 8.08 22.83
N LEU A 15 -13.65 7.06 22.83
CA LEU A 15 -13.48 5.88 21.98
C LEU A 15 -13.63 6.21 20.48
N LEU A 16 -14.55 7.09 20.12
CA LEU A 16 -14.78 7.48 18.72
C LEU A 16 -13.60 8.27 18.13
N LEU A 17 -12.83 8.98 18.96
CA LEU A 17 -11.65 9.74 18.53
C LEU A 17 -10.43 8.86 18.21
N ILE A 18 -10.37 7.63 18.71
CA ILE A 18 -9.23 6.72 18.50
C ILE A 18 -9.34 5.98 17.15
N SER A 19 -10.55 5.92 16.57
CA SER A 19 -10.85 5.15 15.35
C SER A 19 -10.30 5.76 14.05
N THR A 20 -9.76 6.98 14.08
CA THR A 20 -9.41 7.74 12.86
C THR A 20 -7.95 7.62 12.42
N VAL A 21 -7.13 6.79 13.09
CA VAL A 21 -5.69 6.67 12.80
C VAL A 21 -5.31 5.34 12.17
N ASN A 22 -5.93 4.92 11.06
CA ASN A 22 -5.46 3.71 10.36
C ASN A 22 -5.50 3.77 8.83
N SER A 23 -5.18 4.93 8.27
CA SER A 23 -4.69 5.04 6.90
C SER A 23 -3.25 5.53 6.95
N THR A 24 -2.35 4.68 7.41
CA THR A 24 -0.94 4.81 7.04
C THR A 24 -0.90 4.60 5.53
N PRO A 25 -0.51 5.61 4.72
CA PRO A 25 -0.03 5.29 3.39
C PRO A 25 1.25 4.50 3.66
N THR A 26 1.16 3.17 3.62
CA THR A 26 2.34 2.34 3.47
C THR A 26 2.96 2.82 2.17
N GLY A 27 3.91 3.74 2.26
CA GLY A 27 4.72 4.19 1.14
C GLY A 27 5.49 2.97 0.68
N ARG A 28 4.84 2.13 -0.14
CA ARG A 28 5.47 0.98 -0.75
C ARG A 28 6.65 1.55 -1.53
N LYS A 29 7.85 1.08 -1.20
CA LYS A 29 9.08 1.47 -1.90
C LYS A 29 9.10 0.81 -3.28
N CYS A 30 8.10 1.12 -4.10
CA CYS A 30 7.91 0.51 -5.41
C CYS A 30 9.08 0.83 -6.30
N GLY A 31 9.47 2.10 -6.47
CA GLY A 31 10.57 2.49 -7.38
C GLY A 31 11.81 1.60 -7.28
N ARG A 32 12.52 1.58 -6.14
CA ARG A 32 13.78 0.83 -6.05
C ARG A 32 13.61 -0.68 -5.88
N GLN A 33 12.58 -1.13 -5.16
CA GLN A 33 12.34 -2.57 -4.95
C GLN A 33 11.88 -3.23 -6.24
N LEU A 34 10.99 -2.57 -6.99
CA LEU A 34 10.50 -3.03 -8.28
C LEU A 34 11.61 -3.05 -9.32
N LEU A 35 12.45 -2.01 -9.37
CA LEU A 35 13.55 -1.95 -10.34
C LEU A 35 14.57 -3.08 -10.09
N ASN A 36 14.91 -3.35 -8.82
CA ASN A 36 15.74 -4.51 -8.46
C ASN A 36 15.07 -5.84 -8.83
N TYR A 37 13.76 -5.95 -8.62
CA TYR A 37 13.01 -7.16 -8.94
C TYR A 37 12.95 -7.43 -10.45
N ILE A 38 12.67 -6.40 -11.26
CA ILE A 38 12.73 -6.50 -12.72
C ILE A 38 14.14 -6.88 -13.18
N TRP A 39 15.17 -6.22 -12.63
CA TRP A 39 16.56 -6.53 -12.98
C TRP A 39 16.94 -7.97 -12.62
N SER A 40 16.40 -8.52 -11.54
CA SER A 40 16.62 -9.92 -11.16
C SER A 40 15.97 -10.92 -12.11
N ILE A 41 14.90 -10.53 -12.82
CA ILE A 41 14.15 -11.40 -13.73
C ILE A 41 14.68 -11.30 -15.15
N CYS A 42 15.02 -10.10 -15.61
CA CYS A 42 15.35 -9.85 -17.01
C CYS A 42 16.77 -9.38 -17.28
N ALA A 43 17.49 -8.95 -16.24
CA ALA A 43 18.82 -8.34 -16.37
C ALA A 43 18.90 -7.14 -17.33
N GLU A 44 17.75 -6.53 -17.66
CA GLU A 44 17.64 -5.38 -18.55
C GLU A 44 16.63 -4.35 -18.02
N SER A 45 16.66 -3.15 -18.61
CA SER A 45 15.72 -2.08 -18.32
C SER A 45 14.35 -2.36 -18.96
N CYS A 46 13.29 -2.31 -18.14
CA CYS A 46 11.90 -2.48 -18.58
C CYS A 46 11.45 -1.37 -19.53
N ALA A 47 10.94 -1.72 -20.71
CA ALA A 47 10.28 -0.77 -21.61
C ALA A 47 8.94 -0.25 -21.02
N ASN A 48 8.14 -1.14 -20.44
CA ASN A 48 6.84 -0.79 -19.85
C ASN A 48 6.90 -0.67 -18.31
N GLY A 49 7.97 -0.03 -17.81
CA GLY A 49 8.22 0.11 -16.37
C GLY A 49 7.10 0.84 -15.64
N ASP A 50 6.42 1.77 -16.31
CA ASP A 50 5.31 2.55 -15.76
C ASP A 50 4.07 1.70 -15.43
N GLU A 51 3.73 0.69 -16.26
CA GLU A 51 2.57 -0.17 -16.02
C GLU A 51 2.74 -0.99 -14.74
N ILE A 52 3.92 -1.60 -14.59
CA ILE A 52 4.22 -2.40 -13.41
C ILE A 52 4.49 -1.55 -12.18
N HIS A 53 4.98 -0.32 -12.36
CA HIS A 53 5.08 0.67 -11.29
C HIS A 53 3.71 1.10 -10.77
N THR A 54 2.74 1.28 -11.68
CA THR A 54 1.35 1.58 -11.32
C THR A 54 0.73 0.44 -10.51
N LEU A 55 0.90 -0.82 -10.95
CA LEU A 55 0.44 -1.99 -10.20
C LEU A 55 1.03 -2.04 -8.79
N CYS A 56 2.32 -1.68 -8.64
CA CYS A 56 2.96 -1.63 -7.35
C CYS A 56 2.41 -0.51 -6.45
N ILE A 57 2.18 0.69 -7.00
CA ILE A 57 1.60 1.82 -6.26
C ILE A 57 0.18 1.49 -5.80
N ASP A 58 -0.62 0.92 -6.69
CA ASP A 58 -2.01 0.53 -6.42
C ASP A 58 -2.12 -0.62 -5.44
N GLY A 59 -1.02 -1.36 -5.22
CA GLY A 59 -1.01 -2.53 -4.34
C GLY A 59 -1.58 -3.78 -4.95
N SER A 60 -1.79 -3.76 -6.26
CA SER A 60 -2.10 -4.94 -7.05
C SER A 60 -0.95 -5.94 -6.93
N ARG A 61 -1.29 -7.22 -6.86
CA ARG A 61 -0.28 -8.28 -6.91
C ARG A 61 0.17 -8.42 -8.36
N TYR A 62 1.48 -8.47 -8.56
CA TYR A 62 2.12 -8.78 -9.82
C TYR A 62 3.05 -9.97 -9.61
N THR A 63 3.20 -10.79 -10.64
CA THR A 63 3.98 -12.04 -10.63
C THR A 63 5.18 -11.93 -11.54
N ASP A 64 6.11 -12.89 -11.43
CA ASP A 64 7.26 -13.00 -12.34
C ASP A 64 6.82 -13.05 -13.82
N SER A 65 5.67 -13.68 -14.11
CA SER A 65 5.10 -13.77 -15.46
C SER A 65 4.65 -12.41 -15.98
N ASP A 66 4.04 -11.58 -15.12
CA ASP A 66 3.61 -10.22 -15.49
C ASP A 66 4.83 -9.34 -15.78
N VAL A 67 5.88 -9.47 -14.96
CA VAL A 67 7.16 -8.76 -15.18
C VAL A 67 7.76 -9.16 -16.51
N LYS A 68 7.83 -10.46 -16.84
CA LYS A 68 8.37 -10.92 -18.12
C LYS A 68 7.54 -10.41 -19.30
N ALA A 69 6.22 -10.53 -19.24
CA ALA A 69 5.35 -10.10 -20.32
C ALA A 69 5.41 -8.58 -20.57
N LEU A 70 5.55 -7.78 -19.52
CA LEU A 70 5.58 -6.31 -19.62
C LEU A 70 6.96 -5.75 -19.92
N CYS A 71 7.99 -6.30 -19.28
CA CYS A 71 9.32 -5.72 -19.34
C CYS A 71 10.23 -6.40 -20.38
N CYS A 72 10.03 -7.68 -20.65
CA CYS A 72 11.00 -8.56 -21.30
C CYS A 72 10.31 -9.64 -22.15
N PRO A 73 9.44 -9.24 -23.10
CA PRO A 73 8.67 -10.17 -23.94
C PRO A 73 9.53 -10.99 -24.90
#